data_AF-A0A6N7GKX4-F1
#
_entry.id   AF-A0A6N7GKX4-F1
#
_cell.length_a   1.000
_cell.length_b   1.000
_cell.length_c   1.000
_cell.angle_alpha   90.00
_cell.angle_beta   90.00
_cell.angle_gamma   90.00
#
_symmetry.space_group_name_H-M   'P 1'
#
loop_
_entity.id
_entity.type
_entity.pdbx_description
1 polymer ?
#
loop_
_entity_poly.entity_id
_entity_poly.type
_entity_poly.pdbx_seq_one_letter_code
_entity_poly.pdbx_strand_id
1 'polypeptide(L)'
;MPTDLLPDAQTRTCGYSQCGQPLPYDGRGRPPEYCPDQRWPDGRSCKQLAAAERAAGRAAGLDGPLDSFRATGERLAAVASPLARQLAELVEAVTAVRDGALARTGEAERSAQAAAEQVQAEQERADRAHRGQRTAESAQRAAEADRDRARVAAAEAEQRAAAARAHADEQVRLAWQRVAEADHARGQAESAAAAAVQAQSEQDRRRELADQRATTAGAELRSVLGQRDADRATLARLREQLAAGQQAVEAGSAELARVRERAEALRTERDAARAQAETRGVELRAAAAQRDASQAAAAHLTGECADLRRALAAAQAATATASERADGADRRLDQLIASLATAPASTAPASTVDPG
;
A
#
# COMPACT_ATOMS: atom_id res chain seq x y z
N MET A 1 111.92 68.45 31.88
CA MET A 1 112.92 69.17 31.08
C MET A 1 113.49 70.29 31.96
N PRO A 2 114.48 70.01 32.81
CA PRO A 2 115.22 71.07 33.51
C PRO A 2 116.40 71.50 32.64
N THR A 3 116.47 72.79 32.34
CA THR A 3 117.64 73.39 31.68
C THR A 3 118.71 73.61 32.74
N ASP A 4 119.79 72.86 32.59
CA ASP A 4 121.02 72.93 33.37
C ASP A 4 121.91 74.10 32.90
N LEU A 5 122.58 74.71 33.87
CA LEU A 5 123.95 75.26 33.84
C LEU A 5 124.28 76.47 32.94
N LEU A 6 124.84 77.52 33.58
CA LEU A 6 126.21 78.00 33.31
C LEU A 6 126.77 78.63 34.60
N PRO A 7 128.01 78.31 35.02
CA PRO A 7 128.62 78.89 36.21
C PRO A 7 129.04 80.34 35.93
N ASP A 8 128.49 81.29 36.69
CA ASP A 8 128.89 82.70 36.68
C ASP A 8 130.42 82.79 36.82
N ALA A 9 131.09 83.23 35.75
CA ALA A 9 132.42 83.81 35.87
C ALA A 9 132.29 84.94 36.88
N GLN A 10 132.87 84.77 38.08
CA GLN A 10 132.68 85.66 39.23
C GLN A 10 133.03 87.09 38.84
N THR A 11 132.01 87.83 38.42
CA THR A 11 132.15 89.19 37.93
C THR A 11 132.31 90.05 39.16
N ARG A 12 133.55 90.38 39.53
CA ARG A 12 133.82 91.15 40.74
C ARG A 12 133.46 92.61 40.50
N THR A 13 132.64 93.17 41.37
CA THR A 13 132.29 94.59 41.33
C THR A 13 133.41 95.45 41.93
N CYS A 14 133.55 96.68 41.44
CA CYS A 14 134.52 97.66 41.94
C CYS A 14 134.42 97.85 43.45
N GLY A 15 135.56 97.81 44.15
CA GLY A 15 135.63 97.89 45.62
C GLY A 15 135.24 99.24 46.25
N TYR A 16 134.80 100.21 45.45
CA TYR A 16 134.16 101.43 45.94
C TYR A 16 132.64 101.23 45.95
N SER A 17 132.00 101.31 47.13
CA SER A 17 130.61 100.89 47.35
C SER A 17 129.60 101.55 46.40
N GLN A 18 129.86 102.80 46.03
CA GLN A 18 129.02 103.63 45.16
C GLN A 18 129.26 103.39 43.66
N CYS A 19 130.38 102.77 43.28
CA CYS A 19 130.67 102.54 41.86
C CYS A 19 129.87 101.37 41.30
N GLY A 20 129.85 100.23 42.02
CA GLY A 20 129.10 99.02 41.64
C GLY A 20 129.48 98.38 40.29
N GLN A 21 130.38 98.99 39.51
CA GLN A 21 130.71 98.54 38.16
C GLN A 21 131.43 97.19 38.17
N PRO A 22 131.01 96.23 37.32
CA PRO A 22 131.73 94.96 37.15
C PRO A 22 133.12 95.22 36.56
N LEU A 23 134.16 94.72 37.23
CA LEU A 23 135.54 94.84 36.80
C LEU A 23 135.90 93.70 35.84
N PRO A 24 136.31 94.00 34.59
CA PRO A 24 136.82 92.98 33.70
C PRO A 24 138.18 92.48 34.22
N TYR A 25 138.28 91.17 34.47
CA TYR A 25 139.52 90.50 34.83
C TYR A 25 139.84 89.49 33.73
N ASP A 26 140.95 89.69 33.05
CA ASP A 26 141.41 88.87 31.93
C ASP A 26 142.04 87.52 32.36
N GLY A 27 141.99 87.21 33.65
CA GLY A 27 142.53 85.98 34.22
C GLY A 27 144.04 86.02 34.50
N ARG A 28 144.77 87.09 34.16
CA ARG A 28 146.24 87.17 34.35
C ARG A 28 146.62 88.23 35.39
N GLY A 29 147.48 87.84 36.34
CA GLY A 29 148.01 88.74 37.37
C GLY A 29 147.10 88.89 38.61
N ARG A 30 147.33 89.91 39.45
CA ARG A 30 146.45 90.19 40.60
C ARG A 30 145.20 90.92 40.05
N PRO A 31 143.98 90.42 40.29
CA PRO A 31 142.78 91.08 39.79
C PRO A 31 142.72 92.55 40.23
N PRO A 32 142.36 93.48 39.33
CA PRO A 32 142.18 94.87 39.71
C PRO A 32 141.06 94.94 40.75
N GLU A 33 141.29 95.63 41.87
CA GLU A 33 140.28 95.83 42.92
C GLU A 33 139.40 97.07 42.66
N TYR A 34 139.84 97.97 41.78
CA TYR A 34 139.18 99.23 41.48
C TYR A 34 139.28 99.52 39.98
N CYS A 35 138.35 100.31 39.45
CA CYS A 35 138.37 100.72 38.04
C CYS A 35 139.63 101.55 37.74
N PRO A 36 140.47 101.17 36.76
CA PRO A 36 141.75 101.85 36.48
C PRO A 36 141.53 103.26 35.90
N ASP A 37 140.51 103.42 35.05
CA ASP A 37 140.32 104.63 34.24
C ASP A 37 139.23 105.56 34.77
N GLN A 38 138.44 105.12 35.76
CA GLN A 38 137.35 105.94 36.30
C GLN A 38 137.89 107.05 37.22
N ARG A 39 137.74 108.29 36.74
CA ARG A 39 138.02 109.53 37.49
C ARG A 39 136.70 110.17 37.94
N TRP A 40 136.67 110.64 39.17
CA TRP A 40 135.53 111.36 39.72
C TRP A 40 135.71 112.88 39.50
N PRO A 41 134.64 113.69 39.60
CA PRO A 41 134.67 115.12 39.23
C PRO A 41 135.74 115.96 39.95
N ASP A 42 136.23 115.49 41.10
CA ASP A 42 137.30 116.09 41.90
C ASP A 42 138.71 115.58 41.53
N GLY A 43 138.83 114.84 40.43
CA GLY A 43 140.06 114.24 39.93
C GLY A 43 140.50 112.94 40.63
N ARG A 44 139.79 112.50 41.68
CA ARG A 44 140.17 111.31 42.46
C ARG A 44 139.76 110.02 41.75
N SER A 45 140.56 108.96 41.87
CA SER A 45 140.20 107.64 41.32
C SER A 45 139.31 106.84 42.27
N CYS A 46 138.57 105.83 41.77
CA CYS A 46 137.80 104.90 42.62
C CYS A 46 138.64 104.32 43.77
N LYS A 47 139.93 104.05 43.53
CA LYS A 47 140.86 103.59 44.57
C LYS A 47 141.07 104.65 45.67
N GLN A 48 141.24 105.91 45.29
CA GLN A 48 141.44 107.01 46.24
C GLN A 48 140.16 107.33 47.01
N LEU A 49 138.99 107.30 46.35
CA LEU A 49 137.70 107.49 47.02
C LEU A 49 137.35 106.31 47.93
N ALA A 50 137.58 105.07 47.54
CA ALA A 50 137.42 103.93 48.44
C ALA A 50 138.41 103.96 49.61
N ALA A 51 139.64 104.46 49.39
CA ALA A 51 140.58 104.68 50.49
C ALA A 51 140.10 105.80 51.41
N ALA A 52 139.51 106.87 50.88
CA ALA A 52 138.91 107.97 51.64
C ALA A 52 137.63 107.54 52.37
N GLU A 53 136.78 106.72 51.77
CA GLU A 53 135.59 106.13 52.38
C GLU A 53 135.99 105.19 53.52
N ARG A 54 137.01 104.35 53.31
CA ARG A 54 137.59 103.54 54.39
C ARG A 54 138.26 104.40 55.47
N ALA A 55 138.89 105.51 55.11
CA ALA A 55 139.46 106.44 56.09
C ALA A 55 138.37 107.19 56.86
N ALA A 56 137.26 107.54 56.21
CA ALA A 56 136.09 108.18 56.81
C ALA A 56 135.32 107.21 57.71
N GLY A 57 135.15 105.94 57.28
CA GLY A 57 134.58 104.87 58.11
C GLY A 57 135.41 104.62 59.37
N ARG A 58 136.75 104.60 59.24
CA ARG A 58 137.68 104.57 60.39
C ARG A 58 137.57 105.81 61.28
N ALA A 59 137.53 107.01 60.70
CA ALA A 59 137.42 108.26 61.45
C ALA A 59 136.08 108.41 62.18
N ALA A 60 135.01 107.83 61.63
CA ALA A 60 133.67 107.80 62.21
C ALA A 60 133.46 106.63 63.19
N GLY A 61 134.44 105.73 63.35
CA GLY A 61 134.33 104.55 64.20
C GLY A 61 133.28 103.53 63.74
N LEU A 62 132.86 103.58 62.47
CA LEU A 62 131.74 102.79 61.92
C LEU A 62 132.14 101.42 61.38
N ASP A 63 133.45 101.14 61.24
CA ASP A 63 133.93 99.82 60.80
C ASP A 63 133.48 98.70 61.75
N GLY A 64 133.57 98.92 63.07
CA GLY A 64 133.13 97.93 64.07
C GLY A 64 131.62 97.62 64.02
N PRO A 65 130.72 98.63 64.02
CA PRO A 65 129.28 98.43 63.90
C PRO A 65 128.83 97.77 62.58
N LEU A 66 129.44 98.13 61.45
CA LEU A 66 129.08 97.55 60.14
C LEU A 66 129.55 96.11 60.01
N ASP A 67 130.74 95.79 60.51
CA ASP A 67 131.23 94.41 60.56
C ASP A 67 130.36 93.57 61.51
N SER A 68 129.92 94.14 62.63
CA SER A 68 128.96 93.51 63.54
C SER A 68 127.60 93.27 62.90
N PHE A 69 127.07 94.21 62.12
CA PHE A 69 125.80 94.04 61.40
C PHE A 69 125.90 92.99 60.30
N ARG A 70 126.97 93.00 59.49
CA ARG A 70 127.23 91.97 58.46
C ARG A 70 127.39 90.60 59.09
N ALA A 71 128.19 90.47 60.15
CA ALA A 71 128.32 89.22 60.89
C ALA A 71 126.98 88.76 61.50
N THR A 72 126.11 89.68 61.89
CA THR A 72 124.77 89.35 62.40
C THR A 72 123.81 88.92 61.29
N GLY A 73 123.86 89.58 60.12
CA GLY A 73 123.11 89.20 58.94
C GLY A 73 123.55 87.84 58.37
N GLU A 74 124.85 87.56 58.36
CA GLU A 74 125.41 86.26 57.98
C GLU A 74 124.98 85.16 58.97
N ARG A 75 125.00 85.44 60.29
CA ARG A 75 124.47 84.52 61.31
C ARG A 75 122.98 84.25 61.12
N LEU A 76 122.18 85.27 60.82
CA LEU A 76 120.76 85.12 60.56
C LEU A 76 120.49 84.33 59.27
N ALA A 77 121.21 84.64 58.19
CA ALA A 77 121.09 83.91 56.93
C ALA A 77 121.53 82.43 57.07
N ALA A 78 122.57 82.17 57.86
CA ALA A 78 123.04 80.83 58.17
C ALA A 78 122.02 80.00 58.95
N VAL A 79 121.13 80.63 59.73
CA VAL A 79 120.02 79.95 60.45
C VAL A 79 118.74 79.92 59.61
N ALA A 80 118.43 81.00 58.88
CA ALA A 80 117.21 81.13 58.09
C ALA A 80 117.24 80.28 56.82
N SER A 81 118.40 80.08 56.18
CA SER A 81 118.52 79.25 54.98
C SER A 81 118.19 77.77 55.24
N PRO A 82 118.72 77.11 56.29
CA PRO A 82 118.27 75.77 56.69
C PRO A 82 116.77 75.71 57.01
N LEU A 83 116.23 76.71 57.72
CA LEU A 83 114.81 76.75 58.06
C LEU A 83 113.92 76.92 56.82
N ALA A 84 114.30 77.78 55.88
CA ALA A 84 113.59 77.96 54.61
C ALA A 84 113.60 76.67 53.77
N ARG A 85 114.73 75.93 53.78
CA ARG A 85 114.83 74.63 53.12
C ARG A 85 113.92 73.59 53.78
N GLN A 86 113.92 73.50 55.11
CA GLN A 86 113.02 72.61 55.85
C GLN A 86 111.54 72.95 55.62
N LEU A 87 111.19 74.24 55.53
CA LEU A 87 109.84 74.68 55.21
C LEU A 87 109.47 74.34 53.77
N ALA A 88 110.38 74.49 52.81
CA ALA A 88 110.16 74.06 51.42
C ALA A 88 109.94 72.55 51.32
N GLU A 89 110.78 71.75 51.97
CA GLU A 89 110.64 70.29 52.06
C GLU A 89 109.30 69.89 52.72
N LEU A 90 108.87 70.59 53.77
CA LEU A 90 107.57 70.37 54.40
C LEU A 90 106.41 70.72 53.46
N VAL A 91 106.49 71.85 52.74
CA VAL A 91 105.46 72.25 51.77
C VAL A 91 105.37 71.24 50.63
N GLU A 92 106.51 70.75 50.12
CA GLU A 92 106.55 69.68 49.12
C GLU A 92 105.93 68.39 49.66
N ALA A 93 106.28 67.98 50.89
CA ALA A 93 105.70 66.79 51.52
C ALA A 93 104.18 66.92 51.72
N VAL A 94 103.70 68.07 52.20
CA VAL A 94 102.25 68.34 52.35
C VAL A 94 101.55 68.36 51.00
N THR A 95 102.17 68.95 49.98
CA THR A 95 101.64 68.96 48.60
C THR A 95 101.55 67.55 48.03
N ALA A 96 102.59 66.73 48.20
CA ALA A 96 102.58 65.32 47.78
C ALA A 96 101.51 64.50 48.52
N VAL A 97 101.32 64.73 49.82
CA VAL A 97 100.26 64.08 50.61
C VAL A 97 98.87 64.52 50.12
N ARG A 98 98.66 65.82 49.90
CA ARG A 98 97.41 66.37 49.38
C ARG A 98 97.09 65.80 48.00
N ASP A 99 98.04 65.85 47.08
CA ASP A 99 97.86 65.40 45.71
C ASP A 99 97.67 63.88 45.66
N GLY A 100 98.40 63.12 46.49
CA GLY A 100 98.18 61.69 46.67
C GLY A 100 96.82 61.34 47.29
N ALA A 101 96.32 62.15 48.23
CA ALA A 101 94.98 61.99 48.79
C ALA A 101 93.90 62.28 47.74
N LEU A 102 94.03 63.37 46.98
CA LEU A 102 93.13 63.70 45.87
C LEU A 102 93.15 62.62 44.78
N ALA A 103 94.32 62.06 44.45
CA ALA A 103 94.44 60.97 43.50
C ALA A 103 93.71 59.70 43.98
N ARG A 104 93.89 59.30 45.25
CA ARG A 104 93.17 58.15 45.85
C ARG A 104 91.67 58.39 45.92
N THR A 105 91.23 59.59 46.27
CA THR A 105 89.80 59.94 46.27
C THR A 105 89.22 59.88 44.86
N GLY A 106 89.90 60.46 43.87
CA GLY A 106 89.46 60.39 42.48
C GLY A 106 89.46 58.97 41.92
N GLU A 107 90.40 58.11 42.33
CA GLU A 107 90.40 56.68 41.97
C GLU A 107 89.25 55.92 42.65
N ALA A 108 89.00 56.19 43.94
CA ALA A 108 87.87 55.61 44.67
C ALA A 108 86.52 56.03 44.07
N GLU A 109 86.36 57.30 43.68
CA GLU A 109 85.17 57.82 43.00
C GLU A 109 84.95 57.15 41.64
N ARG A 110 86.00 57.04 40.81
CA ARG A 110 85.92 56.32 39.53
C ARG A 110 85.56 54.84 39.72
N SER A 111 86.15 54.19 40.71
CA SER A 111 85.85 52.78 41.04
C SER A 111 84.41 52.62 41.53
N ALA A 112 83.94 53.50 42.41
CA ALA A 112 82.56 53.50 42.90
C ALA A 112 81.55 53.77 41.79
N GLN A 113 81.85 54.71 40.88
CA GLN A 113 81.02 54.98 39.71
C GLN A 113 80.96 53.77 38.77
N ALA A 114 82.10 53.16 38.45
CA ALA A 114 82.14 51.95 37.63
C ALA A 114 81.36 50.79 38.26
N ALA A 115 81.45 50.61 39.59
CA ALA A 115 80.66 49.60 40.30
C ALA A 115 79.16 49.93 40.28
N ALA A 116 78.77 51.19 40.43
CA ALA A 116 77.37 51.61 40.32
C ALA A 116 76.79 51.40 38.92
N GLU A 117 77.56 51.72 37.88
CA GLU A 117 77.19 51.47 36.48
C GLU A 117 77.03 49.97 36.20
N GLN A 118 77.90 49.12 36.75
CA GLN A 118 77.78 47.66 36.65
C GLN A 118 76.51 47.14 37.35
N VAL A 119 76.21 47.61 38.57
CA VAL A 119 75.00 47.21 39.29
C VAL A 119 73.74 47.66 38.54
N GLN A 120 73.72 48.88 38.00
CA GLN A 120 72.61 49.36 37.17
C GLN A 120 72.44 48.50 35.91
N ALA A 121 73.53 48.18 35.21
CA ALA A 121 73.48 47.34 34.02
C ALA A 121 72.93 45.93 34.33
N GLU A 122 73.33 45.32 35.44
CA GLU A 122 72.80 44.01 35.88
C GLU A 122 71.34 44.08 36.32
N GLN A 123 70.94 45.14 37.02
CA GLN A 123 69.52 45.39 37.38
C GLN A 123 68.66 45.52 36.12
N GLU A 124 69.10 46.29 35.13
CA GLU A 124 68.38 46.40 33.87
C GLU A 124 68.31 45.08 33.10
N ARG A 125 69.37 44.26 33.13
CA ARG A 125 69.37 42.92 32.54
C ARG A 125 68.36 42.00 33.23
N ALA A 126 68.35 41.99 34.56
CA ALA A 126 67.39 41.22 35.36
C ALA A 126 65.94 41.68 35.10
N ASP A 127 65.71 42.99 35.05
CA ASP A 127 64.41 43.57 34.75
C ASP A 127 63.92 43.23 33.33
N ARG A 128 64.80 43.29 32.33
CA ARG A 128 64.50 42.84 30.96
C ARG A 128 64.17 41.35 30.93
N ALA A 129 64.93 40.51 31.64
CA ALA A 129 64.67 39.08 31.74
C ALA A 129 63.32 38.78 32.41
N HIS A 130 63.00 39.45 33.52
CA HIS A 130 61.71 39.31 34.20
C HIS A 130 60.53 39.75 33.34
N ARG A 131 60.65 40.88 32.62
CA ARG A 131 59.62 41.31 31.66
C ARG A 131 59.46 40.30 30.52
N GLY A 132 60.56 39.76 30.01
CA GLY A 132 60.57 38.70 29.00
C GLY A 132 59.84 37.45 29.48
N GLN A 133 60.14 36.97 30.68
CA GLN A 133 59.49 35.81 31.29
C GLN A 133 57.98 36.03 31.47
N ARG A 134 57.56 37.17 32.03
CA ARG A 134 56.13 37.48 32.20
C ARG A 134 55.37 37.55 30.88
N THR A 135 56.02 38.07 29.84
CA THR A 135 55.43 38.14 28.49
C THR A 135 55.32 36.75 27.86
N ALA A 136 56.32 35.89 28.07
CA ALA A 136 56.27 34.50 27.61
C ALA A 136 55.19 33.69 28.33
N GLU A 137 55.07 33.84 29.65
CA GLU A 137 54.04 33.19 30.46
C GLU A 137 52.63 33.65 30.07
N SER A 138 52.42 34.95 29.84
CA SER A 138 51.12 35.46 29.40
C SER A 138 50.76 34.98 27.99
N ALA A 139 51.73 34.93 27.07
CA ALA A 139 51.55 34.37 25.74
C ALA A 139 51.21 32.87 25.77
N GLN A 140 51.86 32.10 26.65
CA GLN A 140 51.57 30.68 26.82
C GLN A 140 50.14 30.47 27.34
N ARG A 141 49.72 31.21 28.38
CA ARG A 141 48.35 31.12 28.91
C ARG A 141 47.30 31.50 27.87
N ALA A 142 47.57 32.53 27.06
CA ALA A 142 46.69 32.92 25.97
C ALA A 142 46.56 31.79 24.92
N ALA A 143 47.68 31.18 24.53
CA ALA A 143 47.70 30.06 23.59
C ALA A 143 46.98 28.80 24.13
N GLU A 144 47.11 28.50 25.43
CA GLU A 144 46.37 27.42 26.10
C GLU A 144 44.86 27.71 26.10
N ALA A 145 44.46 28.92 26.47
CA ALA A 145 43.05 29.34 26.43
C ALA A 145 42.46 29.33 25.01
N ASP A 146 43.23 29.66 23.99
CA ASP A 146 42.81 29.53 22.58
C ASP A 146 42.64 28.07 22.17
N ARG A 147 43.55 27.18 22.58
CA ARG A 147 43.44 25.73 22.31
C ARG A 147 42.22 25.13 22.99
N ASP A 148 41.94 25.50 24.24
CA ASP A 148 40.78 25.01 24.96
C ASP A 148 39.48 25.50 24.33
N ARG A 149 39.42 26.78 23.93
CA ARG A 149 38.28 27.32 23.16
C ARG A 149 38.09 26.58 21.83
N ALA A 150 39.16 26.30 21.10
CA ALA A 150 39.09 25.55 19.85
C ALA A 150 38.60 24.11 20.07
N ARG A 151 39.03 23.44 21.14
CA ARG A 151 38.56 22.10 21.51
C ARG A 151 37.07 22.08 21.86
N VAL A 152 36.61 23.03 22.67
CA VAL A 152 35.18 23.14 23.01
C VAL A 152 34.35 23.41 21.77
N ALA A 153 34.77 24.36 20.92
CA ALA A 153 34.07 24.67 19.67
C ALA A 153 34.01 23.46 18.72
N ALA A 154 35.09 22.68 18.62
CA ALA A 154 35.13 21.45 17.83
C ALA A 154 34.18 20.38 18.39
N ALA A 155 34.17 20.16 19.71
CA ALA A 155 33.27 19.21 20.37
C ALA A 155 31.80 19.59 20.18
N GLU A 156 31.46 20.87 20.32
CA GLU A 156 30.09 21.35 20.04
C GLU A 156 29.70 21.19 18.57
N ALA A 157 30.63 21.45 17.64
CA ALA A 157 30.38 21.25 16.22
C ALA A 157 30.13 19.77 15.89
N GLU A 158 30.90 18.86 16.49
CA GLU A 158 30.69 17.41 16.35
C GLU A 158 29.36 16.97 16.94
N GLN A 159 28.98 17.46 18.13
CA GLN A 159 27.66 17.19 18.73
C GLN A 159 26.52 17.68 17.85
N ARG A 160 26.61 18.90 17.30
CA ARG A 160 25.61 19.42 16.35
C ARG A 160 25.53 18.58 15.09
N ALA A 161 26.67 18.15 14.55
CA ALA A 161 26.71 17.28 13.37
C ALA A 161 26.10 15.90 13.66
N ALA A 162 26.39 15.30 14.82
CA ALA A 162 25.82 14.04 15.25
C ALA A 162 24.30 14.13 15.45
N ALA A 163 23.82 15.19 16.10
CA ALA A 163 22.39 15.46 16.28
C ALA A 163 21.67 15.67 14.94
N ALA A 164 22.29 16.41 14.00
CA ALA A 164 21.75 16.61 12.66
C ALA A 164 21.65 15.29 11.87
N ARG A 165 22.65 14.41 11.98
CA ARG A 165 22.63 13.07 11.37
C ARG A 165 21.53 12.20 11.98
N ALA A 166 21.45 12.13 13.31
CA ALA A 166 20.41 11.36 13.99
C ALA A 166 18.99 11.83 13.61
N HIS A 167 18.79 13.15 13.50
CA HIS A 167 17.51 13.71 13.04
C HIS A 167 17.24 13.38 11.57
N ALA A 168 18.25 13.41 10.69
CA ALA A 168 18.09 13.01 9.30
C ALA A 168 17.72 11.52 9.17
N ASP A 169 18.40 10.64 9.91
CA ASP A 169 18.11 9.20 9.95
C ASP A 169 16.69 8.93 10.46
N GLU A 170 16.25 9.67 11.47
CA GLU A 170 14.87 9.60 11.98
C GLU A 170 13.84 9.96 10.90
N GLN A 171 14.08 11.06 10.18
CA GLN A 171 13.18 11.50 9.12
C GLN A 171 13.13 10.51 7.96
N VAL A 172 14.26 9.89 7.61
CA VAL A 172 14.32 8.81 6.62
C VAL A 172 13.52 7.60 7.10
N ARG A 173 13.67 7.19 8.37
CA ARG A 173 12.90 6.09 8.95
C ARG A 173 11.39 6.35 8.94
N LEU A 174 10.95 7.55 9.33
CA LEU A 174 9.55 7.96 9.28
C LEU A 174 9.02 8.00 7.84
N ALA A 175 9.82 8.45 6.87
CA ALA A 175 9.45 8.43 5.46
C ALA A 175 9.23 6.99 4.95
N TRP A 176 10.13 6.06 5.29
CA TRP A 176 9.99 4.64 4.93
C TRP A 176 8.76 4.00 5.58
N GLN A 177 8.47 4.32 6.84
CA GLN A 177 7.24 3.84 7.51
C GLN A 177 5.99 4.32 6.78
N ARG A 178 5.92 5.60 6.39
CA ARG A 178 4.79 6.14 5.61
C ARG A 178 4.64 5.47 4.25
N VAL A 179 5.74 5.17 3.56
CA VAL A 179 5.70 4.44 2.28
C VAL A 179 5.17 3.02 2.48
N ALA A 180 5.66 2.31 3.51
CA ALA A 180 5.20 0.96 3.83
C ALA A 180 3.70 0.92 4.21
N GLU A 181 3.23 1.90 4.99
CA GLU A 181 1.82 2.06 5.33
C GLU A 181 0.96 2.34 4.08
N ALA A 182 1.43 3.21 3.19
CA ALA A 182 0.74 3.51 1.94
C ALA A 182 0.66 2.29 1.00
N ASP A 183 1.74 1.52 0.87
CA ASP A 183 1.77 0.29 0.09
C ASP A 183 0.84 -0.78 0.67
N HIS A 184 0.81 -0.91 1.99
CA HIS A 184 -0.12 -1.82 2.67
C HIS A 184 -1.58 -1.40 2.47
N ALA A 185 -1.89 -0.12 2.64
CA ALA A 185 -3.24 0.42 2.38
C ALA A 185 -3.66 0.23 0.92
N ARG A 186 -2.74 0.44 -0.02
CA ARG A 186 -2.96 0.17 -1.44
C ARG A 186 -3.23 -1.31 -1.70
N GLY A 187 -2.44 -2.22 -1.14
CA GLY A 187 -2.66 -3.65 -1.28
C GLY A 187 -4.01 -4.11 -0.71
N GLN A 188 -4.44 -3.53 0.42
CA GLN A 188 -5.78 -3.77 0.98
C GLN A 188 -6.89 -3.26 0.04
N ALA A 189 -6.74 -2.06 -0.52
CA ALA A 189 -7.70 -1.49 -1.45
C ALA A 189 -7.80 -2.30 -2.75
N GLU A 190 -6.67 -2.73 -3.32
CA GLU A 190 -6.62 -3.59 -4.50
C GLU A 190 -7.27 -4.95 -4.23
N SER A 191 -7.02 -5.55 -3.06
CA SER A 191 -7.65 -6.82 -2.63
C SER A 191 -9.15 -6.67 -2.43
N ALA A 192 -9.61 -5.58 -1.81
CA ALA A 192 -11.02 -5.29 -1.62
C ALA A 192 -11.74 -5.05 -2.96
N ALA A 193 -11.10 -4.35 -3.90
CA ALA A 193 -11.61 -4.14 -5.24
C ALA A 193 -11.73 -5.47 -6.01
N ALA A 194 -10.72 -6.33 -5.95
CA ALA A 194 -10.76 -7.67 -6.56
C ALA A 194 -11.89 -8.52 -5.97
N ALA A 195 -12.07 -8.51 -4.64
CA ALA A 195 -13.15 -9.21 -3.97
C ALA A 195 -14.54 -8.67 -4.39
N ALA A 196 -14.68 -7.35 -4.55
CA ALA A 196 -15.93 -6.73 -5.01
C ALA A 196 -16.27 -7.15 -6.45
N VAL A 197 -15.29 -7.19 -7.35
CA VAL A 197 -15.48 -7.67 -8.73
C VAL A 197 -15.88 -9.14 -8.76
N GLN A 198 -15.26 -9.99 -7.92
CA GLN A 198 -15.66 -11.40 -7.80
C GLN A 198 -17.07 -11.57 -7.22
N ALA A 199 -17.44 -10.78 -6.22
CA ALA A 199 -18.79 -10.81 -5.65
C ALA A 199 -19.85 -10.38 -6.68
N GLN A 200 -19.53 -9.36 -7.49
CA GLN A 200 -20.42 -8.90 -8.56
C GLN A 200 -20.58 -9.97 -9.65
N SER A 201 -19.49 -10.60 -10.11
CA SER A 201 -19.58 -11.65 -11.14
C SER A 201 -20.35 -12.88 -10.66
N GLU A 202 -20.21 -13.26 -9.38
CA GLU A 202 -21.02 -14.32 -8.78
C GLU A 202 -22.51 -13.92 -8.68
N GLN A 203 -22.81 -12.66 -8.35
CA GLN A 203 -24.18 -12.16 -8.34
C GLN A 203 -24.80 -12.18 -9.74
N ASP A 204 -24.07 -11.77 -10.76
CA ASP A 204 -24.52 -11.78 -12.15
C ASP A 204 -24.74 -13.23 -12.63
N ARG A 205 -23.83 -14.15 -12.31
CA ARG A 205 -24.02 -15.59 -12.58
C ARG A 205 -25.27 -16.16 -11.91
N ARG A 206 -25.56 -15.75 -10.67
CA ARG A 206 -26.80 -16.16 -9.97
C ARG A 206 -28.05 -15.62 -10.63
N ARG A 207 -28.02 -14.38 -11.12
CA ARG A 207 -29.12 -13.76 -11.87
C ARG A 207 -29.35 -14.49 -13.19
N GLU A 208 -28.30 -14.72 -13.98
CA GLU A 208 -28.38 -15.48 -15.24
C GLU A 208 -28.97 -16.88 -15.03
N LEU A 209 -28.52 -17.59 -13.99
CA LEU A 209 -29.05 -18.92 -13.65
C LEU A 209 -30.52 -18.85 -13.22
N ALA A 210 -30.92 -17.82 -12.48
CA ALA A 210 -32.32 -17.60 -12.10
C ALA A 210 -33.20 -17.30 -13.32
N ASP A 211 -32.72 -16.47 -14.26
CA ASP A 211 -33.42 -16.14 -15.50
C ASP A 211 -33.57 -17.36 -16.42
N GLN A 212 -32.52 -18.19 -16.52
CA GLN A 212 -32.57 -19.47 -17.22
C GLN A 212 -33.63 -20.40 -16.61
N ARG A 213 -33.64 -20.53 -15.27
CA ARG A 213 -34.65 -21.34 -14.57
C ARG A 213 -36.06 -20.80 -14.78
N ALA A 214 -36.26 -19.49 -14.72
CA ALA A 214 -37.54 -18.86 -14.98
C ALA A 214 -38.01 -19.10 -16.42
N THR A 215 -37.10 -19.02 -17.40
CA THR A 215 -37.39 -19.31 -18.81
C THR A 215 -37.79 -20.76 -19.02
N THR A 216 -37.03 -21.71 -18.44
CA THR A 216 -37.34 -23.14 -18.49
C THR A 216 -38.68 -23.45 -17.83
N ALA A 217 -38.92 -22.96 -16.61
CA ALA A 217 -40.20 -23.13 -15.92
C ALA A 217 -41.37 -22.53 -16.70
N GLY A 218 -41.18 -21.38 -17.36
CA GLY A 218 -42.18 -20.79 -18.24
C GLY A 218 -42.48 -21.64 -19.48
N ALA A 219 -41.47 -22.28 -20.06
CA ALA A 219 -41.65 -23.21 -21.18
C ALA A 219 -42.38 -24.49 -20.74
N GLU A 220 -42.00 -25.05 -19.59
CA GLU A 220 -42.68 -26.20 -18.98
C GLU A 220 -44.15 -25.90 -18.67
N LEU A 221 -44.45 -24.73 -18.08
CA LEU A 221 -45.83 -24.32 -17.82
C LEU A 221 -46.64 -24.21 -19.11
N ARG A 222 -46.10 -23.60 -20.17
CA ARG A 222 -46.77 -23.54 -21.48
C ARG A 222 -47.02 -24.93 -22.06
N SER A 223 -46.05 -25.85 -21.93
CA SER A 223 -46.18 -27.24 -22.36
C SER A 223 -47.31 -27.96 -21.60
N VAL A 224 -47.33 -27.85 -20.27
CA VAL A 224 -48.38 -28.45 -19.42
C VAL A 224 -49.75 -27.87 -19.73
N LEU A 225 -49.86 -26.56 -19.95
CA LEU A 225 -51.12 -25.93 -20.34
C LEU A 225 -51.58 -26.42 -21.72
N GLY A 226 -50.67 -26.54 -22.68
CA GLY A 226 -50.94 -27.12 -24.00
C GLY A 226 -51.42 -28.56 -23.91
N GLN A 227 -50.79 -29.39 -23.09
CA GLN A 227 -51.20 -30.77 -22.84
C GLN A 227 -52.61 -30.83 -22.22
N ARG A 228 -52.86 -30.01 -21.19
CA ARG A 228 -54.17 -29.94 -20.52
C ARG A 228 -55.28 -29.53 -21.52
N ASP A 229 -55.00 -28.57 -22.39
CA ASP A 229 -55.99 -28.11 -23.37
C ASP A 229 -56.22 -29.17 -24.47
N ALA A 230 -55.18 -29.90 -24.88
CA ALA A 230 -55.30 -31.08 -25.76
C ALA A 230 -56.09 -32.23 -25.12
N ASP A 231 -55.86 -32.50 -23.84
CA ASP A 231 -56.60 -33.51 -23.07
C ASP A 231 -58.09 -33.11 -22.94
N ARG A 232 -58.37 -31.82 -22.70
CA ARG A 232 -59.75 -31.29 -22.68
C ARG A 232 -60.45 -31.45 -24.03
N ALA A 233 -59.76 -31.14 -25.13
CA ALA A 233 -60.30 -31.34 -26.48
C ALA A 233 -60.56 -32.83 -26.76
N THR A 234 -59.66 -33.71 -26.31
CA THR A 234 -59.82 -35.17 -26.42
C THR A 234 -61.02 -35.66 -25.62
N LEU A 235 -61.18 -35.21 -24.37
CA LEU A 235 -62.34 -35.54 -23.54
C LEU A 235 -63.65 -35.03 -24.13
N ALA A 236 -63.67 -33.82 -24.71
CA ALA A 236 -64.85 -33.30 -25.41
C ALA A 236 -65.23 -34.20 -26.60
N ARG A 237 -64.25 -34.58 -27.43
CA ARG A 237 -64.44 -35.50 -28.56
C ARG A 237 -64.94 -36.88 -28.11
N LEU A 238 -64.38 -37.44 -27.04
CA LEU A 238 -64.83 -38.71 -26.47
C LEU A 238 -66.26 -38.63 -25.95
N ARG A 239 -66.67 -37.50 -25.35
CA ARG A 239 -68.06 -37.28 -24.93
C ARG A 239 -69.02 -37.18 -26.10
N GLU A 240 -68.64 -36.48 -27.17
CA GLU A 240 -69.41 -36.43 -28.41
C GLU A 240 -69.55 -37.82 -29.04
N GLN A 241 -68.46 -38.60 -29.10
CA GLN A 241 -68.49 -39.99 -29.58
C GLN A 241 -69.38 -40.88 -28.71
N LEU A 242 -69.31 -40.74 -27.38
CA LEU A 242 -70.17 -41.49 -26.47
C LEU A 242 -71.65 -41.12 -26.66
N ALA A 243 -71.96 -39.82 -26.76
CA ALA A 243 -73.32 -39.35 -27.01
C ALA A 243 -73.85 -39.84 -28.37
N ALA A 244 -73.04 -39.78 -29.43
CA ALA A 244 -73.39 -40.32 -30.74
C ALA A 244 -73.58 -41.86 -30.69
N GLY A 245 -72.73 -42.56 -29.94
CA GLY A 245 -72.87 -44.00 -29.70
C GLY A 245 -74.14 -44.36 -28.94
N GLN A 246 -74.49 -43.60 -27.91
CA GLN A 246 -75.75 -43.74 -27.16
C GLN A 246 -76.97 -43.52 -28.06
N GLN A 247 -76.96 -42.45 -28.86
CA GLN A 247 -78.02 -42.18 -29.85
C GLN A 247 -78.14 -43.30 -30.89
N ALA A 248 -77.01 -43.85 -31.36
CA ALA A 248 -77.01 -44.98 -32.29
C ALA A 248 -77.59 -46.26 -31.66
N VAL A 249 -77.31 -46.52 -30.38
CA VAL A 249 -77.90 -47.64 -29.62
C VAL A 249 -79.39 -47.43 -29.39
N GLU A 250 -79.81 -46.22 -29.04
CA GLU A 250 -81.24 -45.86 -28.90
C GLU A 250 -81.97 -46.02 -30.24
N ALA A 251 -81.42 -45.49 -31.34
CA ALA A 251 -81.98 -45.66 -32.68
C ALA A 251 -82.04 -47.13 -33.10
N GLY A 252 -80.96 -47.89 -32.85
CA GLY A 252 -80.91 -49.33 -33.13
C GLY A 252 -81.91 -50.13 -32.30
N SER A 253 -82.12 -49.76 -31.02
CA SER A 253 -83.11 -50.43 -30.16
C SER A 253 -84.55 -50.08 -30.56
N ALA A 254 -84.83 -48.84 -30.97
CA ALA A 254 -86.10 -48.43 -31.54
C ALA A 254 -86.39 -49.16 -32.86
N GLU A 255 -85.39 -49.30 -33.75
CA GLU A 255 -85.54 -50.06 -34.99
C GLU A 255 -85.76 -51.56 -34.72
N LEU A 256 -85.02 -52.13 -33.76
CA LEU A 256 -85.25 -53.51 -33.32
C LEU A 256 -86.67 -53.70 -32.76
N ALA A 257 -87.19 -52.74 -31.99
CA ALA A 257 -88.56 -52.76 -31.49
C ALA A 257 -89.57 -52.73 -32.65
N ARG A 258 -89.40 -51.84 -33.63
CA ARG A 258 -90.23 -51.78 -34.85
C ARG A 258 -90.18 -53.08 -35.65
N VAL A 259 -89.00 -53.69 -35.80
CA VAL A 259 -88.84 -54.98 -36.48
C VAL A 259 -89.55 -56.09 -35.71
N ARG A 260 -89.51 -56.08 -34.38
CA ARG A 260 -90.26 -57.04 -33.53
C ARG A 260 -91.76 -56.84 -33.67
N GLU A 261 -92.26 -55.61 -33.57
CA GLU A 261 -93.68 -55.29 -33.77
C GLU A 261 -94.14 -55.73 -35.17
N ARG A 262 -93.35 -55.45 -36.21
CA ARG A 262 -93.66 -55.89 -37.58
C ARG A 262 -93.62 -57.41 -37.73
N ALA A 263 -92.69 -58.09 -37.07
CA ALA A 263 -92.64 -59.55 -37.06
C ALA A 263 -93.82 -60.17 -36.31
N GLU A 264 -94.26 -59.55 -35.21
CA GLU A 264 -95.48 -59.95 -34.49
C GLU A 264 -96.73 -59.69 -35.33
N ALA A 265 -96.85 -58.55 -35.98
CA ALA A 265 -97.93 -58.25 -36.93
C ALA A 265 -97.96 -59.25 -38.10
N LEU A 266 -96.81 -59.60 -38.68
CA LEU A 266 -96.75 -60.62 -39.73
C LEU A 266 -97.11 -62.02 -39.20
N ARG A 267 -96.79 -62.34 -37.94
CA ARG A 267 -97.23 -63.59 -37.30
C ARG A 267 -98.74 -63.62 -37.11
N THR A 268 -99.33 -62.53 -36.60
CA THR A 268 -100.80 -62.45 -36.43
C THR A 268 -101.52 -62.46 -37.78
N GLU A 269 -101.01 -61.78 -38.80
CA GLU A 269 -101.50 -61.86 -40.18
C GLU A 269 -101.42 -63.29 -40.73
N ARG A 270 -100.28 -63.98 -40.55
CA ARG A 270 -100.11 -65.37 -40.96
C ARG A 270 -101.07 -66.30 -40.23
N ASP A 271 -101.23 -66.13 -38.93
CA ASP A 271 -102.11 -66.97 -38.12
C ASP A 271 -103.59 -66.70 -38.46
N ALA A 272 -103.97 -65.46 -38.75
CA ALA A 272 -105.27 -65.10 -39.28
C ALA A 272 -105.51 -65.69 -40.68
N ALA A 273 -104.52 -65.62 -41.57
CA ALA A 273 -104.59 -66.24 -42.90
C ALA A 273 -104.71 -67.77 -42.81
N ARG A 274 -104.01 -68.39 -41.85
CA ARG A 274 -104.12 -69.83 -41.58
C ARG A 274 -105.51 -70.19 -41.05
N ALA A 275 -106.04 -69.43 -40.10
CA ALA A 275 -107.40 -69.62 -39.60
C ALA A 275 -108.44 -69.47 -40.73
N GLN A 276 -108.30 -68.45 -41.58
CA GLN A 276 -109.15 -68.28 -42.77
C GLN A 276 -109.02 -69.45 -43.75
N ALA A 277 -107.81 -69.97 -43.97
CA ALA A 277 -107.59 -71.15 -44.81
C ALA A 277 -108.21 -72.41 -44.20
N GLU A 278 -108.13 -72.58 -42.87
CA GLU A 278 -108.77 -73.68 -42.14
C GLU A 278 -110.30 -73.57 -42.21
N THR A 279 -110.87 -72.37 -42.03
CA THR A 279 -112.31 -72.10 -42.22
C THR A 279 -112.74 -72.44 -43.65
N ARG A 280 -112.03 -71.93 -44.66
CA ARG A 280 -112.29 -72.29 -46.08
C ARG A 280 -112.15 -73.79 -46.33
N GLY A 281 -111.21 -74.46 -45.67
CA GLY A 281 -111.04 -75.91 -45.75
C GLY A 281 -112.19 -76.69 -45.10
N VAL A 282 -112.82 -76.14 -44.05
CA VAL A 282 -114.06 -76.69 -43.47
C VAL A 282 -115.24 -76.43 -44.40
N GLU A 283 -115.39 -75.22 -44.95
CA GLU A 283 -116.44 -74.87 -45.90
C GLU A 283 -116.38 -75.73 -47.17
N LEU A 284 -115.19 -75.95 -47.74
CA LEU A 284 -115.00 -76.82 -48.89
C LEU A 284 -115.33 -78.28 -48.58
N ARG A 285 -114.99 -78.78 -47.38
CA ARG A 285 -115.37 -80.13 -46.94
C ARG A 285 -116.87 -80.26 -46.72
N ALA A 286 -117.52 -79.23 -46.16
CA ALA A 286 -118.96 -79.18 -46.01
C ALA A 286 -119.66 -79.15 -47.37
N ALA A 287 -119.17 -78.33 -48.31
CA ALA A 287 -119.68 -78.28 -49.68
C ALA A 287 -119.48 -79.61 -50.42
N ALA A 288 -118.33 -80.27 -50.25
CA ALA A 288 -118.08 -81.60 -50.80
C ALA A 288 -119.04 -82.65 -50.20
N ALA A 289 -119.20 -82.68 -48.88
CA ALA A 289 -120.14 -83.57 -48.21
C ALA A 289 -121.59 -83.34 -48.65
N GLN A 290 -121.99 -82.09 -48.86
CA GLN A 290 -123.32 -81.75 -49.36
C GLN A 290 -123.51 -82.17 -50.81
N ARG A 291 -122.47 -82.05 -51.64
CA ARG A 291 -122.48 -82.57 -53.02
C ARG A 291 -122.57 -84.09 -53.03
N ASP A 292 -121.81 -84.78 -52.20
CA ASP A 292 -121.83 -86.24 -52.10
C ASP A 292 -123.18 -86.74 -51.56
N ALA A 293 -123.78 -86.04 -50.60
CA ALA A 293 -125.15 -86.30 -50.14
C ALA A 293 -126.19 -86.10 -51.25
N SER A 294 -126.04 -85.04 -52.06
CA SER A 294 -126.92 -84.80 -53.20
C SER A 294 -126.77 -85.86 -54.30
N GLN A 295 -125.55 -86.38 -54.51
CA GLN A 295 -125.27 -87.48 -55.42
C GLN A 295 -125.84 -88.81 -54.90
N ALA A 296 -125.71 -89.09 -53.60
CA ALA A 296 -126.29 -90.26 -52.97
C ALA A 296 -127.83 -90.22 -53.03
N ALA A 297 -128.45 -89.06 -52.79
CA ALA A 297 -129.88 -88.87 -52.94
C ALA A 297 -130.34 -89.06 -54.41
N ALA A 298 -129.58 -88.55 -55.37
CA ALA A 298 -129.84 -88.78 -56.80
C ALA A 298 -129.71 -90.27 -57.17
N ALA A 299 -128.68 -90.96 -56.68
CA ALA A 299 -128.51 -92.39 -56.88
C ALA A 299 -129.65 -93.20 -56.25
N HIS A 300 -130.11 -92.82 -55.06
CA HIS A 300 -131.24 -93.44 -54.38
C HIS A 300 -132.54 -93.27 -55.17
N LEU A 301 -132.86 -92.05 -55.64
CA LEU A 301 -134.02 -91.76 -56.49
C LEU A 301 -133.95 -92.52 -57.84
N THR A 302 -132.75 -92.69 -58.39
CA THR A 302 -132.54 -93.48 -59.60
C THR A 302 -132.81 -94.97 -59.34
N GLY A 303 -132.39 -95.47 -58.17
CA GLY A 303 -132.71 -96.82 -57.69
C GLY A 303 -134.21 -97.04 -57.51
N GLU A 304 -134.92 -96.12 -56.85
CA GLU A 304 -136.37 -96.17 -56.67
C GLU A 304 -137.11 -96.15 -58.02
N CYS A 305 -136.65 -95.35 -58.98
CA CYS A 305 -137.21 -95.36 -60.34
C CYS A 305 -137.00 -96.70 -61.06
N ALA A 306 -135.86 -97.36 -60.86
CA ALA A 306 -135.59 -98.69 -61.42
C ALA A 306 -136.47 -99.77 -60.76
N ASP A 307 -136.69 -99.68 -59.46
CA ASP A 307 -137.57 -100.58 -58.70
C ASP A 307 -139.04 -100.41 -59.08
N LEU A 308 -139.50 -99.17 -59.24
CA LEU A 308 -140.85 -98.88 -59.74
C LEU A 308 -141.06 -99.39 -61.16
N ARG A 309 -140.04 -99.27 -62.04
CA ARG A 309 -140.09 -99.86 -63.39
C ARG A 309 -140.14 -101.38 -63.35
N ARG A 310 -139.37 -102.02 -62.47
CA ARG A 310 -139.42 -103.49 -62.26
C ARG A 310 -140.77 -103.94 -61.70
N ALA A 311 -141.34 -103.21 -60.75
CA ALA A 311 -142.66 -103.48 -60.18
C ALA A 311 -143.76 -103.31 -61.25
N LEU A 312 -143.67 -102.29 -62.10
CA LEU A 312 -144.60 -102.09 -63.22
C LEU A 312 -144.50 -103.22 -64.25
N ALA A 313 -143.29 -103.64 -64.62
CA ALA A 313 -143.09 -104.77 -65.52
C ALA A 313 -143.60 -106.09 -64.93
N ALA A 314 -143.40 -106.32 -63.62
CA ALA A 314 -143.93 -107.49 -62.92
C ALA A 314 -145.46 -107.46 -62.83
N ALA A 315 -146.07 -106.29 -62.60
CA ALA A 315 -147.52 -106.12 -62.62
C ALA A 315 -148.09 -106.38 -64.03
N GLN A 316 -147.44 -105.88 -65.08
CA GLN A 316 -147.82 -106.15 -66.47
C GLN A 316 -147.72 -107.64 -66.82
N ALA A 317 -146.64 -108.31 -66.39
CA ALA A 317 -146.49 -109.76 -66.56
C ALA A 317 -147.56 -110.55 -65.78
N ALA A 318 -147.91 -110.13 -64.57
CA ALA A 318 -148.99 -110.74 -63.78
C ALA A 318 -150.36 -110.53 -64.45
N THR A 319 -150.59 -109.39 -65.09
CA THR A 319 -151.83 -109.08 -65.83
C THR A 319 -151.92 -109.92 -67.11
N ALA A 320 -150.80 -110.09 -67.83
CA ALA A 320 -150.72 -111.00 -68.98
C ALA A 320 -150.99 -112.45 -68.57
N THR A 321 -150.40 -112.90 -67.46
CA THR A 321 -150.61 -114.25 -66.91
C THR A 321 -152.06 -114.45 -66.44
N ALA A 322 -152.70 -113.41 -65.89
CA ALA A 322 -154.11 -113.45 -65.51
C ALA A 322 -155.04 -113.50 -66.73
N SER A 323 -154.70 -112.78 -67.80
CA SER A 323 -155.42 -112.83 -69.09
C SER A 323 -155.29 -114.21 -69.73
N GLU A 324 -154.10 -114.81 -69.74
CA GLU A 324 -153.89 -116.18 -70.24
C GLU A 324 -154.67 -117.23 -69.43
N ARG A 325 -154.81 -117.02 -68.11
CA ARG A 325 -155.64 -117.88 -67.26
C ARG A 325 -157.14 -117.68 -67.53
N ALA A 326 -157.58 -116.46 -67.83
CA ALA A 326 -158.96 -116.19 -68.25
C ALA A 326 -159.26 -116.83 -69.60
N ASP A 327 -158.39 -116.65 -70.60
CA ASP A 327 -158.50 -117.30 -71.92
C ASP A 327 -158.40 -118.83 -71.83
N GLY A 328 -157.67 -119.34 -70.85
CA GLY A 328 -157.56 -120.76 -70.53
C GLY A 328 -158.78 -121.33 -69.81
N ALA A 329 -159.51 -120.51 -69.04
CA ALA A 329 -160.76 -120.87 -68.39
C ALA A 329 -161.94 -120.84 -69.38
N ASP A 330 -161.98 -119.85 -70.27
CA ASP A 330 -162.99 -119.74 -71.32
C ASP A 330 -162.91 -120.91 -72.31
N ARG A 331 -161.70 -121.28 -72.75
CA ARG A 331 -161.50 -122.48 -73.59
C ARG A 331 -161.92 -123.79 -72.91
N ARG A 332 -161.79 -123.89 -71.58
CA ARG A 332 -162.27 -125.05 -70.82
C ARG A 332 -163.79 -125.04 -70.65
N LEU A 333 -164.41 -123.87 -70.55
CA LEU A 333 -165.86 -123.72 -70.54
C LEU A 333 -166.45 -124.13 -71.90
N ASP A 334 -165.83 -123.71 -73.00
CA ASP A 334 -166.20 -124.12 -74.36
C ASP A 334 -166.02 -125.63 -74.58
N GLN A 335 -164.94 -126.21 -74.05
CA GLN A 335 -164.74 -127.67 -74.06
C GLN A 335 -165.79 -128.41 -73.21
N LEU A 336 -166.21 -127.86 -72.07
CA LEU A 336 -167.26 -128.43 -71.22
C LEU A 336 -168.63 -128.36 -71.93
N ILE A 337 -168.93 -127.26 -72.64
CA ILE A 337 -170.16 -127.12 -73.46
C ILE A 337 -170.15 -128.08 -74.65
N ALA A 338 -169.02 -128.28 -75.33
CA ALA A 338 -168.88 -129.26 -76.41
C ALA A 338 -169.01 -130.71 -75.92
N SER A 339 -168.52 -131.01 -74.72
CA SER A 339 -168.59 -132.34 -74.12
C SER A 339 -169.98 -132.71 -73.57
N LEU A 340 -170.80 -131.73 -73.18
CA LEU A 340 -172.18 -131.94 -72.70
C LEU A 340 -173.20 -132.19 -73.82
N ALA A 341 -172.82 -132.02 -75.10
CA ALA A 341 -173.64 -132.38 -76.25
C ALA A 341 -173.51 -133.86 -76.68
N THR A 342 -172.58 -134.63 -76.10
CA THR A 342 -172.36 -136.03 -76.49
C THR A 342 -171.98 -136.91 -75.29
N ALA A 343 -172.96 -137.13 -74.41
CA ALA A 343 -172.99 -138.27 -73.49
C ALA A 343 -174.03 -139.29 -74.01
N PRO A 344 -173.75 -140.60 -73.87
CA PRO A 344 -174.42 -141.30 -72.77
C PRO A 344 -173.47 -142.05 -71.83
N ALA A 345 -173.86 -142.01 -70.55
CA ALA A 345 -173.58 -142.91 -69.42
C ALA A 345 -172.13 -143.30 -69.09
N SER A 346 -171.65 -142.93 -67.90
CA SER A 346 -171.42 -143.88 -66.78
C SER A 346 -170.71 -143.23 -65.56
N THR A 347 -171.38 -143.28 -64.40
CA THR A 347 -170.88 -143.49 -63.01
C THR A 347 -169.64 -142.77 -62.44
N ALA A 348 -169.89 -141.82 -61.53
CA ALA A 348 -169.58 -141.80 -60.06
C ALA A 348 -168.14 -142.08 -59.52
N PRO A 349 -167.81 -141.77 -58.25
CA PRO A 349 -168.06 -140.55 -57.45
C PRO A 349 -166.86 -140.13 -56.54
N ALA A 350 -167.02 -138.98 -55.87
CA ALA A 350 -166.47 -138.61 -54.55
C ALA A 350 -164.93 -138.40 -54.49
N SER A 351 -164.36 -137.51 -53.67
CA SER A 351 -164.79 -137.07 -52.35
C SER A 351 -163.83 -135.96 -51.89
N THR A 352 -164.38 -134.94 -51.21
CA THR A 352 -163.95 -134.40 -49.90
C THR A 352 -162.55 -133.75 -49.74
N VAL A 353 -162.51 -132.46 -49.30
CA VAL A 353 -162.20 -132.01 -47.89
C VAL A 353 -160.69 -131.69 -47.79
N ASP A 354 -160.15 -130.63 -47.19
CA ASP A 354 -160.45 -129.81 -45.99
C ASP A 354 -159.50 -128.56 -45.97
N PRO A 355 -159.33 -127.73 -44.91
CA PRO A 355 -159.54 -126.28 -44.98
C PRO A 355 -158.32 -125.41 -44.56
N GLY A 356 -158.47 -124.08 -44.57
CA GLY A 356 -157.51 -123.12 -43.98
C GLY A 356 -157.78 -121.67 -44.33
#